data_AF-A0A536C0Y8-F1
#
_entry.id   AF-A0A536C0Y8-F1
#
_cell.length_a   1.000
_cell.length_b   1.000
_cell.length_c   1.000
_cell.angle_alpha   90.00
_cell.angle_beta   90.00
_cell.angle_gamma   90.00
#
_symmetry.space_group_name_H-M   'P 1'
#
loop_
_entity.id
_entity.type
_entity.pdbx_description
1 polymer ?
#
loop_
_entity_poly.entity_id
_entity_poly.type
_entity_poly.pdbx_seq_one_letter_code
_entity_poly.pdbx_strand_id
1 'polypeptide(L)'
;MKAPAWRFSFDLLREVLERGRQRAIPVIFDSLGPEVAEATFSLITQLQPVYPALGCTLPGRWRRSVRDADRLSALGLRVRVVKGQWTDPDEPDCDTRTGFLAVIDRLVGGASHVAVATHDPDLARVALRRLRAAGTHCELELLFGLPARRVLQIADEEGVRVRLYVPYGASFLPYRLSHIRQTPHVGWWFLRDLLFGRACSQVRAARSARQKAAYANPRLRLGAEN
;
A
#
# COMPACT_ATOMS: atom_id res chain seq x y z
N MET A 1 1.42 -9.25 -6.17
CA MET A 1 1.40 -10.54 -6.90
C MET A 1 1.00 -11.65 -5.95
N LYS A 2 0.34 -12.70 -6.44
CA LYS A 2 -0.25 -13.75 -5.61
C LYS A 2 0.60 -15.02 -5.71
N ALA A 3 1.37 -15.37 -4.67
CA ALA A 3 2.29 -16.52 -4.71
C ALA A 3 1.63 -17.85 -5.13
N PRO A 4 0.40 -18.20 -4.70
CA PRO A 4 -0.27 -19.42 -5.15
C PRO A 4 -0.52 -19.50 -6.66
N ALA A 5 -0.73 -18.35 -7.34
CA ALA A 5 -0.91 -18.33 -8.79
C ALA A 5 0.36 -18.78 -9.54
N TRP A 6 1.52 -18.73 -8.86
CA TRP A 6 2.82 -19.17 -9.35
C TRP A 6 3.25 -20.50 -8.72
N ARG A 7 2.33 -21.19 -8.02
CA ARG A 7 2.59 -22.47 -7.32
C ARG A 7 3.79 -22.42 -6.37
N PHE A 8 4.11 -21.23 -5.85
CA PHE A 8 5.32 -20.99 -5.04
C PHE A 8 6.64 -21.40 -5.73
N SER A 9 6.65 -21.52 -7.06
CA SER A 9 7.82 -21.96 -7.83
C SER A 9 8.78 -20.80 -8.07
N PHE A 10 10.04 -20.99 -7.67
CA PHE A 10 11.11 -20.05 -7.98
C PHE A 10 11.30 -19.87 -9.49
N ASP A 11 11.34 -20.97 -10.24
CA ASP A 11 11.62 -20.95 -11.67
C ASP A 11 10.59 -20.13 -12.45
N LEU A 12 9.31 -20.26 -12.07
CA LEU A 12 8.24 -19.47 -12.67
C LEU A 12 8.36 -17.98 -12.31
N LEU A 13 8.83 -17.66 -11.10
CA LEU A 13 8.98 -16.27 -10.63
C LEU A 13 10.24 -15.58 -11.14
N ARG A 14 11.29 -16.35 -11.46
CA ARG A 14 12.64 -15.88 -11.75
C ARG A 14 12.67 -14.75 -12.78
N GLU A 15 11.96 -14.91 -13.89
CA GLU A 15 11.96 -13.88 -14.94
C GLU A 15 11.38 -12.55 -14.43
N VAL A 16 10.22 -12.58 -13.76
CA VAL A 16 9.58 -11.37 -13.24
C VAL A 16 10.45 -10.68 -12.19
N LEU A 17 11.04 -11.47 -11.28
CA LEU A 17 11.91 -10.96 -10.23
C LEU A 17 13.19 -10.33 -10.80
N GLU A 18 13.80 -10.98 -11.79
CA GLU A 18 15.01 -10.47 -12.44
C GLU A 18 14.72 -9.18 -13.23
N ARG A 19 13.59 -9.13 -13.96
CA ARG A 19 13.17 -7.89 -14.64
C ARG A 19 12.86 -6.76 -13.66
N GLY A 20 12.27 -7.08 -12.51
CA GLY A 20 12.03 -6.14 -11.41
C GLY A 20 13.34 -5.58 -10.86
N ARG A 21 14.31 -6.46 -10.55
CA ARG A 21 15.64 -6.11 -10.08
C ARG A 21 16.37 -5.17 -11.04
N GLN A 22 16.42 -5.53 -12.33
CA GLN A 22 17.09 -4.72 -13.37
C GLN A 22 16.51 -3.31 -13.53
N ARG A 23 15.23 -3.12 -13.20
CA ARG A 23 14.52 -1.84 -13.34
C ARG A 23 14.29 -1.12 -12.00
N ALA A 24 14.82 -1.66 -10.91
CA ALA A 24 14.54 -1.20 -9.55
C ALA A 24 13.02 -1.09 -9.24
N ILE A 25 12.21 -1.99 -9.81
CA ILE A 25 10.77 -2.06 -9.55
C ILE A 25 10.54 -3.07 -8.44
N PRO A 26 10.01 -2.64 -7.27
CA PRO A 26 9.76 -3.54 -6.18
C PRO A 26 8.61 -4.49 -6.49
N VAL A 27 8.76 -5.74 -6.07
CA VAL A 27 7.77 -6.77 -6.28
C VAL A 27 7.11 -7.11 -4.95
N ILE A 28 5.82 -6.78 -4.84
CA ILE A 28 5.05 -6.94 -3.60
C ILE A 28 4.20 -8.20 -3.69
N PHE A 29 4.34 -9.10 -2.72
CA PHE A 29 3.46 -10.26 -2.56
C PHE A 29 2.19 -9.86 -1.81
N ASP A 30 1.03 -10.23 -2.36
CA ASP A 30 -0.29 -9.94 -1.80
C ASP A 30 -0.64 -10.96 -0.71
N SER A 31 -1.33 -10.50 0.34
CA SER A 31 -1.93 -11.38 1.34
C SER A 31 -3.18 -12.01 0.76
N LEU A 32 -3.22 -13.34 0.73
CA LEU A 32 -4.42 -14.13 0.42
C LEU A 32 -5.02 -14.65 1.72
N GLY A 33 -5.46 -15.90 1.80
CA GLY A 33 -5.95 -16.48 3.05
C GLY A 33 -4.82 -16.80 4.05
N PRO A 34 -5.15 -16.92 5.36
CA PRO A 34 -4.18 -17.28 6.40
C PRO A 34 -3.42 -18.58 6.13
N GLU A 35 -4.07 -19.53 5.46
CA GLU A 35 -3.54 -20.86 5.15
C GLU A 35 -2.33 -20.84 4.21
N VAL A 36 -2.18 -19.79 3.39
CA VAL A 36 -1.03 -19.63 2.47
C VAL A 36 0.00 -18.61 2.96
N ALA A 37 -0.23 -17.98 4.12
CA ALA A 37 0.63 -16.92 4.63
C ALA A 37 2.05 -17.42 4.92
N GLU A 38 2.19 -18.56 5.60
CA GLU A 38 3.50 -19.10 5.98
C GLU A 38 4.33 -19.53 4.77
N ALA A 39 3.71 -20.19 3.80
CA ALA A 39 4.36 -20.57 2.55
C ALA A 39 4.84 -19.34 1.77
N THR A 40 4.03 -18.27 1.77
CA THR A 40 4.40 -16.99 1.13
C THR A 40 5.60 -16.33 1.82
N PHE A 41 5.61 -16.25 3.16
CA PHE A 41 6.75 -15.64 3.87
C PHE A 41 8.02 -16.49 3.79
N SER A 42 7.89 -17.81 3.79
CA SER A 42 9.01 -18.73 3.58
C SER A 42 9.64 -18.51 2.20
N LEU A 43 8.83 -18.41 1.15
CA LEU A 43 9.29 -18.08 -0.19
C LEU A 43 10.01 -16.72 -0.22
N ILE A 44 9.42 -15.67 0.35
CA ILE A 44 10.05 -14.34 0.38
C ILE A 44 11.40 -14.37 1.11
N THR A 45 11.48 -15.08 2.23
CA THR A 45 12.72 -15.22 3.01
C THR A 45 13.83 -15.86 2.16
N GLN A 46 13.50 -16.87 1.35
CA GLN A 46 14.47 -17.52 0.44
C GLN A 46 14.90 -16.61 -0.71
N LEU A 47 14.00 -15.76 -1.21
CA LEU A 47 14.27 -14.88 -2.36
C LEU A 47 14.99 -13.59 -1.98
N GLN A 48 14.80 -13.09 -0.76
CA GLN A 48 15.28 -11.78 -0.31
C GLN A 48 16.81 -11.59 -0.49
N PRO A 49 17.68 -12.58 -0.25
CA PRO A 49 19.13 -12.42 -0.45
C PRO A 49 19.52 -12.15 -1.91
N VAL A 50 18.73 -12.65 -2.87
CA VAL A 50 18.99 -12.51 -4.31
C VAL A 50 18.24 -11.29 -4.88
N TYR A 51 17.04 -11.02 -4.37
CA TYR A 51 16.16 -9.94 -4.81
C TYR A 51 15.86 -9.02 -3.62
N PRO A 52 16.63 -7.95 -3.42
CA PRO A 52 16.46 -7.07 -2.25
C PRO A 52 15.21 -6.20 -2.33
N ALA A 53 14.70 -5.91 -3.54
CA ALA A 53 13.50 -5.09 -3.77
C ALA A 53 12.20 -5.90 -3.66
N LEU A 54 12.06 -6.71 -2.60
CA LEU A 54 10.84 -7.46 -2.31
C LEU A 54 9.99 -6.77 -1.25
N GLY A 55 8.71 -7.07 -1.29
CA GLY A 55 7.81 -6.69 -0.21
C GLY A 55 6.66 -7.68 -0.05
N CYS A 56 5.90 -7.48 1.00
CA CYS A 56 4.77 -8.32 1.33
C CYS A 56 3.60 -7.47 1.83
N THR A 57 2.43 -8.07 1.87
CA THR A 57 1.22 -7.44 2.41
C THR A 57 0.85 -8.10 3.73
N LEU A 58 0.62 -7.30 4.77
CA LEU A 58 0.12 -7.74 6.06
C LEU A 58 -1.30 -7.21 6.29
N PRO A 59 -2.27 -8.10 6.57
CA PRO A 59 -3.60 -7.68 6.97
C PRO A 59 -3.69 -7.42 8.47
N GLY A 60 -4.31 -6.30 8.87
CA GLY A 60 -4.58 -5.97 10.26
C GLY A 60 -5.57 -6.90 10.94
N ARG A 61 -6.33 -7.69 10.18
CA ARG A 61 -7.34 -8.61 10.71
C ARG A 61 -6.85 -9.98 11.13
N TRP A 62 -5.55 -10.26 11.02
CA TRP A 62 -5.00 -11.54 11.50
C TRP A 62 -4.19 -11.33 12.76
N ARG A 63 -4.43 -12.16 13.77
CA ARG A 63 -3.71 -12.13 15.05
C ARG A 63 -2.22 -12.36 14.84
N ARG A 64 -1.86 -13.23 13.89
CA ARG A 64 -0.46 -13.53 13.52
C ARG A 64 0.29 -12.34 12.91
N SER A 65 -0.41 -11.35 12.33
CA SER A 65 0.23 -10.26 11.58
C SER A 65 1.14 -9.38 12.43
N VAL A 66 0.88 -9.25 13.73
CA VAL A 66 1.74 -8.49 14.65
C VAL A 66 3.12 -9.16 14.75
N ARG A 67 3.16 -10.48 14.95
CA ARG A 67 4.41 -11.24 14.97
C ARG A 67 5.10 -11.25 13.61
N ASP A 68 4.31 -11.38 12.54
CA ASP A 68 4.86 -11.39 11.19
C ASP A 68 5.44 -10.01 10.82
N ALA A 69 4.89 -8.91 11.33
CA ALA A 69 5.47 -7.57 11.18
C ALA A 69 6.88 -7.48 11.78
N ASP A 70 7.10 -8.01 12.99
CA ASP A 70 8.43 -8.06 13.60
C ASP A 70 9.42 -8.85 12.72
N ARG A 71 8.99 -10.02 12.19
CA ARG A 71 9.81 -10.84 11.28
C ARG A 71 10.19 -10.09 10.00
N LEU A 72 9.26 -9.34 9.41
CA LEU A 72 9.46 -8.64 8.15
C LEU A 72 10.30 -7.37 8.34
N SER A 73 10.16 -6.69 9.48
CA SER A 73 11.04 -5.60 9.92
C SER A 73 12.48 -6.09 10.07
N ALA A 74 12.71 -7.26 10.69
CA ALA A 74 14.04 -7.84 10.83
C ALA A 74 14.72 -8.16 9.48
N LEU A 75 13.92 -8.43 8.44
CA LEU A 75 14.42 -8.64 7.07
C LEU A 75 14.58 -7.35 6.26
N GLY A 76 14.25 -6.19 6.85
CA GLY A 76 14.30 -4.89 6.16
C GLY A 76 13.38 -4.84 4.94
N LEU A 77 12.27 -5.58 4.94
CA LEU A 77 11.38 -5.67 3.78
C LEU A 77 10.42 -4.47 3.68
N ARG A 78 9.95 -4.21 2.47
CA ARG A 78 8.82 -3.32 2.24
C ARG A 78 7.54 -4.01 2.68
N VAL A 79 6.73 -3.33 3.49
CA VAL A 79 5.49 -3.88 4.03
C VAL A 79 4.29 -3.02 3.62
N ARG A 80 3.32 -3.65 2.99
CA ARG A 80 2.01 -3.06 2.68
C ARG A 80 1.02 -3.48 3.74
N VAL A 81 0.41 -2.53 4.46
CA VAL A 81 -0.58 -2.83 5.50
C VAL A 81 -1.98 -2.57 4.97
N VAL A 82 -2.85 -3.57 5.06
CA VAL A 82 -4.27 -3.52 4.65
C VAL A 82 -5.17 -3.89 5.82
N LYS A 83 -6.47 -3.56 5.79
CA LYS A 83 -7.42 -4.14 6.76
C LYS A 83 -7.52 -5.67 6.61
N GLY A 84 -7.48 -6.14 5.37
CA GLY A 84 -7.53 -7.56 4.99
C GLY A 84 -8.92 -7.98 4.52
N GLN A 85 -8.98 -8.86 3.52
CA GLN A 85 -10.25 -9.39 2.98
C GLN A 85 -10.62 -10.75 3.58
N TRP A 86 -9.63 -11.52 4.03
CA TRP A 86 -9.80 -12.89 4.52
C TRP A 86 -9.86 -12.94 6.03
N THR A 87 -10.87 -13.60 6.58
CA THR A 87 -11.11 -13.66 8.02
C THR A 87 -10.06 -14.53 8.69
N ASP A 88 -9.63 -14.14 9.90
CA ASP A 88 -8.80 -15.02 10.73
C ASP A 88 -9.70 -16.15 11.29
N PRO A 89 -9.37 -17.43 11.08
CA PRO A 89 -10.16 -18.53 11.64
C PRO A 89 -10.18 -18.52 13.18
N ASP A 90 -9.15 -17.99 13.83
CA ASP A 90 -9.04 -17.98 15.29
C ASP A 90 -9.73 -16.76 15.93
N GLU A 91 -9.93 -15.68 15.16
CA GLU A 91 -10.47 -14.42 15.66
C GLU A 91 -11.34 -13.70 14.60
N PRO A 92 -12.51 -14.25 14.25
CA PRO A 92 -13.30 -13.79 13.12
C PRO A 92 -13.86 -12.37 13.29
N ASP A 93 -14.15 -11.98 14.53
CA ASP A 93 -14.79 -10.71 14.90
C ASP A 93 -13.79 -9.63 15.37
N CYS A 94 -12.51 -9.77 15.02
CA CYS A 94 -11.49 -8.81 15.41
C CYS A 94 -11.80 -7.39 14.90
N ASP A 95 -11.48 -6.37 15.72
CA ASP A 95 -11.48 -5.00 15.25
C ASP A 95 -10.30 -4.77 14.30
N THR A 96 -10.60 -4.82 13.02
CA THR A 96 -9.62 -4.61 11.95
C THR A 96 -8.90 -3.26 12.03
N ARG A 97 -9.48 -2.21 12.64
CA ARG A 97 -8.80 -0.92 12.81
C ARG A 97 -7.72 -1.01 13.89
N THR A 98 -8.07 -1.60 15.04
CA THR A 98 -7.12 -1.84 16.13
C THR A 98 -5.98 -2.74 15.66
N GLY A 99 -6.29 -3.87 15.01
CA GLY A 99 -5.26 -4.76 14.48
C GLY A 99 -4.40 -4.12 13.37
N PHE A 100 -4.99 -3.30 12.49
CA PHE A 100 -4.23 -2.52 11.50
C PHE A 100 -3.21 -1.60 12.18
N LEU A 101 -3.64 -0.85 13.19
CA LEU A 101 -2.76 0.05 13.93
C LEU A 101 -1.70 -0.70 14.75
N ALA A 102 -2.03 -1.85 15.32
CA ALA A 102 -1.06 -2.70 16.01
C ALA A 102 0.03 -3.20 15.06
N VAL A 103 -0.32 -3.57 13.82
CA VAL A 103 0.67 -3.93 12.79
C VAL A 103 1.53 -2.72 12.42
N ILE A 104 0.93 -1.54 12.24
CA ILE A 104 1.70 -0.30 11.97
C ILE A 104 2.73 -0.06 13.08
N ASP A 105 2.33 -0.17 14.34
CA ASP A 105 3.20 0.07 15.50
C ASP A 105 4.43 -0.85 15.51
N ARG A 106 4.29 -2.11 15.05
CA ARG A 106 5.43 -3.04 14.92
C ARG A 106 6.38 -2.74 13.77
N LEU A 107 5.93 -2.01 12.76
CA LEU A 107 6.74 -1.66 11.59
C LEU A 107 7.52 -0.36 11.78
N VAL A 108 7.15 0.44 12.78
CA VAL A 108 7.81 1.70 13.12
C VAL A 108 9.30 1.47 13.40
N GLY A 109 10.15 2.14 12.62
CA GLY A 109 11.61 2.09 12.76
C GLY A 109 12.29 0.80 12.26
N GLY A 110 11.52 -0.24 11.93
CA GLY A 110 12.06 -1.55 11.54
C GLY A 110 11.91 -1.87 10.06
N ALA A 111 10.78 -1.51 9.43
CA ALA A 111 10.56 -1.78 8.01
C ALA A 111 11.30 -0.78 7.11
N SER A 112 11.79 -1.23 5.95
CA SER A 112 12.48 -0.33 5.00
C SER A 112 11.54 0.67 4.33
N HIS A 113 10.27 0.27 4.13
CA HIS A 113 9.22 1.13 3.60
C HIS A 113 7.84 0.57 3.98
N VAL A 114 6.95 1.43 4.48
CA VAL A 114 5.58 1.05 4.84
C VAL A 114 4.55 1.70 3.91
N ALA A 115 3.77 0.88 3.22
CA ALA A 115 2.64 1.31 2.42
C ALA A 115 1.33 1.18 3.21
N VAL A 116 0.72 2.31 3.57
CA VAL A 116 -0.56 2.37 4.28
C VAL A 116 -1.69 2.25 3.26
N ALA A 117 -2.24 1.06 3.07
CA ALA A 117 -3.25 0.79 2.04
C ALA A 117 -4.67 0.86 2.62
N THR A 118 -5.28 2.05 2.60
CA THR A 118 -6.63 2.29 3.14
C THR A 118 -7.32 3.48 2.50
N HIS A 119 -8.65 3.37 2.30
CA HIS A 119 -9.52 4.49 1.92
C HIS A 119 -10.15 5.21 3.13
N ASP A 120 -9.83 4.75 4.34
CA ASP A 120 -10.37 5.26 5.59
C ASP A 120 -9.54 6.48 6.05
N PRO A 121 -10.08 7.70 6.03
CA PRO A 121 -9.30 8.92 6.29
C PRO A 121 -8.68 8.92 7.70
N ASP A 122 -9.46 8.60 8.73
CA ASP A 122 -8.97 8.69 10.11
C ASP A 122 -7.91 7.64 10.39
N LEU A 123 -8.09 6.43 9.84
CA LEU A 123 -7.08 5.38 9.95
C LEU A 123 -5.79 5.75 9.21
N ALA A 124 -5.90 6.31 8.00
CA ALA A 124 -4.74 6.78 7.23
C ALA A 124 -3.96 7.84 8.00
N ARG A 125 -4.64 8.84 8.56
CA ARG A 125 -4.01 9.92 9.31
C ARG A 125 -3.23 9.39 10.50
N VAL A 126 -3.84 8.54 11.33
CA VAL A 126 -3.19 7.98 12.52
C VAL A 126 -1.98 7.14 12.13
N ALA A 127 -2.12 6.24 11.15
CA ALA A 127 -1.04 5.37 10.71
C ALA A 127 0.15 6.15 10.13
N LEU A 128 -0.11 7.12 9.24
CA LEU A 128 0.94 7.93 8.62
C LEU A 128 1.69 8.77 9.67
N ARG A 129 0.97 9.38 10.63
CA ARG A 129 1.61 10.16 11.70
C ARG A 129 2.54 9.31 12.55
N ARG A 130 2.13 8.09 12.93
CA ARG A 130 2.96 7.17 13.71
C ARG A 130 4.25 6.80 12.99
N LEU A 131 4.15 6.45 11.71
CA LEU A 131 5.32 6.10 10.87
C LEU A 131 6.26 7.30 10.71
N ARG A 132 5.71 8.48 10.40
CA ARG A 132 6.49 9.70 10.20
C ARG A 132 7.18 10.20 11.47
N ALA A 133 6.51 10.09 12.61
CA ALA A 133 7.09 10.52 13.89
C ALA A 133 8.39 9.77 14.22
N ALA A 134 8.54 8.53 13.76
CA ALA A 134 9.76 7.74 13.91
C ALA A 134 10.67 7.76 12.67
N GLY A 135 10.42 8.63 11.69
CA GLY A 135 11.22 8.70 10.46
C GLY A 135 11.09 7.48 9.54
N THR A 136 10.08 6.62 9.72
CA THR A 136 9.87 5.45 8.87
C THR A 136 9.39 5.89 7.49
N HIS A 137 10.10 5.49 6.43
CA HIS A 137 9.68 5.76 5.06
C HIS A 137 8.29 5.18 4.80
N CYS A 138 7.36 6.02 4.36
CA CYS A 138 5.98 5.60 4.16
C CYS A 138 5.31 6.26 2.94
N GLU A 139 4.26 5.61 2.47
CA GLU A 139 3.37 6.13 1.43
C GLU A 139 1.92 5.73 1.73
N LEU A 140 0.97 6.47 1.16
CA LEU A 140 -0.43 6.09 1.14
C LEU A 140 -0.72 5.29 -0.15
N GLU A 141 -1.36 4.13 -0.02
CA GLU A 141 -1.84 3.37 -1.17
C GLU A 141 -3.37 3.37 -1.25
N LEU A 142 -3.90 3.56 -2.45
CA LEU A 142 -5.34 3.58 -2.73
C LEU A 142 -5.67 2.66 -3.91
N LEU A 143 -6.84 2.04 -3.89
CA LEU A 143 -7.39 1.33 -5.03
C LEU A 143 -7.93 2.33 -6.06
N PHE A 144 -7.57 2.12 -7.33
CA PHE A 144 -8.08 2.94 -8.42
C PHE A 144 -9.61 2.77 -8.56
N GLY A 145 -10.32 3.89 -8.67
CA GLY A 145 -11.76 3.93 -8.88
C GLY A 145 -12.63 3.98 -7.61
N LEU A 146 -12.03 3.99 -6.42
CA LEU A 146 -12.74 4.24 -5.15
C LEU A 146 -12.65 5.71 -4.73
N PRO A 147 -13.57 6.23 -3.90
CA PRO A 147 -13.52 7.62 -3.46
C PRO A 147 -12.26 7.84 -2.61
N ALA A 148 -11.56 8.93 -2.91
CA ALA A 148 -10.22 9.17 -2.40
C ALA A 148 -10.02 10.60 -1.88
N ARG A 149 -10.99 11.50 -2.07
CA ARG A 149 -10.82 12.96 -1.85
C ARG A 149 -10.24 13.27 -0.48
N ARG A 150 -10.86 12.75 0.59
CA ARG A 150 -10.44 13.00 1.98
C ARG A 150 -9.08 12.39 2.30
N VAL A 151 -8.80 11.19 1.78
CA VAL A 151 -7.53 10.49 2.03
C VAL A 151 -6.37 11.14 1.27
N LEU A 152 -6.62 11.66 0.07
CA LEU A 152 -5.66 12.46 -0.70
C LEU A 152 -5.32 13.77 0.00
N GLN A 153 -6.31 14.44 0.62
CA GLN A 153 -6.05 15.62 1.44
C GLN A 153 -5.12 15.27 2.62
N ILE A 154 -5.36 14.14 3.29
CA ILE A 154 -4.50 13.67 4.38
C ILE A 154 -3.09 13.37 3.89
N ALA A 155 -2.94 12.75 2.71
CA ALA A 155 -1.60 12.51 2.16
C ALA A 155 -0.83 13.81 1.89
N ASP A 156 -1.52 14.87 1.43
CA ASP A 156 -0.92 16.18 1.20
C ASP A 156 -0.56 16.88 2.52
N GLU A 157 -1.46 16.84 3.52
CA GLU A 157 -1.23 17.34 4.89
C GLU A 157 -0.03 16.65 5.56
N GLU A 158 0.07 15.33 5.40
CA GLU A 158 1.17 14.52 5.96
C GLU A 158 2.41 14.50 5.06
N GLY A 159 2.40 15.16 3.89
CA GLY A 159 3.54 15.24 2.98
C GLY A 159 4.03 13.88 2.46
N VAL A 160 3.14 12.90 2.29
CA VAL A 160 3.49 11.55 1.82
C VAL A 160 3.09 11.34 0.37
N ARG A 161 3.84 10.46 -0.32
CA ARG A 161 3.48 10.04 -1.68
C ARG A 161 2.23 9.18 -1.67
N VAL A 162 1.47 9.25 -2.76
CA VAL A 162 0.30 8.40 -2.99
C VAL A 162 0.59 7.44 -4.14
N ARG A 163 0.29 6.16 -3.96
CA ARG A 163 0.32 5.15 -5.03
C ARG A 163 -1.08 4.61 -5.31
N LEU A 164 -1.44 4.47 -6.58
CA LEU A 164 -2.70 3.88 -7.00
C LEU A 164 -2.48 2.43 -7.42
N TYR A 165 -3.24 1.52 -6.83
CA TYR A 165 -3.35 0.14 -7.26
C TYR A 165 -4.32 0.08 -8.44
N VAL A 166 -3.77 -0.13 -9.64
CA VAL A 166 -4.52 -0.20 -10.90
C VAL A 166 -4.57 -1.66 -11.36
N PRO A 167 -5.70 -2.37 -11.19
CA PRO A 167 -5.88 -3.70 -11.79
C PRO A 167 -6.01 -3.57 -13.31
N TYR A 168 -5.44 -4.53 -14.05
CA TYR A 168 -5.51 -4.60 -15.52
C TYR A 168 -5.57 -6.06 -16.00
N GLY A 169 -5.97 -6.25 -17.27
CA GLY A 169 -6.10 -7.58 -17.91
C GLY A 169 -7.56 -8.00 -18.18
N ALA A 170 -7.75 -8.97 -19.08
CA ALA A 170 -9.08 -9.39 -19.57
C ALA A 170 -10.03 -9.88 -18.46
N SER A 171 -9.49 -10.51 -17.42
CA SER A 171 -10.25 -11.05 -16.28
C SER A 171 -10.72 -9.98 -15.28
N PHE A 172 -10.42 -8.70 -15.51
CA PHE A 172 -10.79 -7.61 -14.61
C PHE A 172 -12.27 -7.23 -14.70
N LEU A 173 -12.89 -7.27 -15.89
CA LEU A 173 -14.31 -6.91 -16.06
C LEU A 173 -15.25 -7.80 -15.22
N PRO A 174 -15.11 -9.14 -15.24
CA PRO A 174 -15.94 -10.04 -14.41
C PRO A 174 -15.72 -9.81 -12.90
N TYR A 175 -14.48 -9.59 -12.48
CA TYR A 175 -14.13 -9.33 -11.08
C TYR A 175 -14.74 -8.02 -10.56
N ARG A 176 -14.80 -6.98 -11.40
CA ARG A 176 -15.43 -5.70 -11.01
C ARG A 176 -16.95 -5.82 -10.88
N LEU A 177 -17.61 -6.59 -11.75
CA LEU A 177 -19.06 -6.82 -11.67
C LEU A 177 -19.46 -7.62 -10.42
N SER A 178 -18.69 -8.65 -10.06
CA SER A 178 -18.99 -9.45 -8.86
C SER A 178 -18.79 -8.65 -7.58
N HIS A 179 -17.78 -7.78 -7.52
CA HIS A 179 -17.50 -6.95 -6.35
C HIS A 179 -18.58 -5.88 -6.12
N ILE A 180 -19.08 -5.22 -7.18
CA ILE A 180 -20.17 -4.23 -7.08
C ILE A 180 -21.45 -4.86 -6.52
N ARG A 181 -21.75 -6.12 -6.88
CA ARG A 181 -22.92 -6.85 -6.37
C ARG A 181 -22.79 -7.24 -4.88
N GLN A 182 -21.58 -7.39 -4.37
CA GLN A 182 -21.33 -7.90 -3.02
C GLN A 182 -21.15 -6.79 -1.97
N THR A 183 -20.92 -5.53 -2.36
CA THR A 183 -20.66 -4.42 -1.42
C THR A 183 -21.55 -3.18 -1.63
N PRO A 184 -22.86 -3.25 -1.37
CA PRO A 184 -23.79 -2.11 -1.52
C PRO A 184 -23.46 -0.94 -0.58
N HIS A 185 -22.89 -1.21 0.59
CA HIS A 185 -22.48 -0.18 1.57
C HIS A 185 -21.35 0.73 1.06
N VAL A 186 -20.48 0.21 0.19
CA VAL A 186 -19.45 1.02 -0.48
C VAL A 186 -20.14 2.04 -1.39
N GLY A 187 -21.23 1.66 -2.06
CA GLY A 187 -22.08 2.54 -2.87
C GLY A 187 -22.71 3.69 -2.07
N TRP A 188 -23.14 3.44 -0.84
CA TRP A 188 -23.60 4.51 0.08
C TRP A 188 -22.47 5.48 0.45
N TRP A 189 -21.27 4.96 0.69
CA TRP A 189 -20.09 5.79 0.95
C TRP A 189 -19.70 6.65 -0.27
N PHE A 190 -19.82 6.08 -1.48
CA PHE A 190 -19.69 6.80 -2.76
C PHE A 190 -20.71 7.94 -2.88
N LEU A 191 -21.99 7.66 -2.65
CA LEU A 191 -23.07 8.65 -2.75
C LEU A 191 -22.88 9.78 -1.72
N ARG A 192 -22.46 9.43 -0.50
CA ARG A 192 -22.18 10.41 0.56
C ARG A 192 -20.98 11.30 0.22
N ASP A 193 -19.89 10.76 -0.32
CA ASP A 193 -18.72 11.58 -0.71
C ASP A 193 -19.04 12.48 -1.91
N LEU A 194 -19.91 12.03 -2.82
CA LEU A 194 -20.33 12.78 -4.00
C LEU A 194 -21.36 13.88 -3.68
N LEU A 195 -22.30 13.63 -2.76
CA LEU A 195 -23.33 14.59 -2.34
C LEU A 195 -22.84 15.61 -1.30
N PHE A 196 -21.94 15.21 -0.39
CA PHE A 196 -21.47 16.05 0.72
C PHE A 196 -20.02 16.52 0.58
N GLY A 197 -19.31 16.11 -0.48
CA GLY A 197 -17.97 16.58 -0.79
C GLY A 197 -17.98 18.00 -1.35
N ARG A 198 -17.95 19.02 -0.49
CA ARG A 198 -17.84 20.43 -0.94
C ARG A 198 -16.65 20.58 -1.90
N ALA A 199 -16.91 21.04 -3.12
CA ALA A 199 -15.88 21.28 -4.13
C ALA A 199 -14.86 22.30 -3.61
N CYS A 200 -13.57 21.93 -3.62
CA CYS A 200 -12.50 22.90 -3.42
C CYS A 200 -11.79 23.07 -4.75
N SER A 201 -12.21 24.10 -5.48
CA SER A 201 -11.68 24.54 -6.77
C SER A 201 -10.29 25.20 -6.67
N GLN A 202 -9.64 25.21 -5.50
CA GLN A 202 -8.42 26.02 -5.29
C GLN A 202 -7.09 25.26 -5.36
N VAL A 203 -7.06 23.92 -5.27
CA VAL A 203 -5.77 23.17 -5.26
C VAL A 203 -5.14 23.03 -6.65
N ARG A 204 -5.93 23.14 -7.73
CA ARG A 204 -5.41 23.09 -9.12
C ARG A 204 -4.62 24.35 -9.52
N ALA A 205 -4.93 25.52 -8.94
CA ALA A 205 -4.28 26.78 -9.32
C ALA A 205 -2.86 26.91 -8.74
N ALA A 206 -2.64 26.47 -7.49
CA ALA A 206 -1.36 26.65 -6.80
C ALA A 206 -0.23 25.73 -7.32
N ARG A 207 -0.54 24.51 -7.76
CA ARG A 207 0.47 23.57 -8.32
C ARG A 207 0.91 23.92 -9.74
N SER A 208 0.00 24.46 -10.57
CA SER A 208 0.32 24.91 -11.94
C SER A 208 1.31 26.09 -11.95
N ALA A 209 1.18 27.03 -11.01
CA ALA A 209 2.04 28.21 -10.92
C ALA A 209 3.49 27.86 -10.50
N ARG A 210 3.66 26.96 -9.51
CA ARG A 210 4.99 26.52 -9.06
C ARG A 210 5.71 25.67 -10.12
N GLN A 211 4.98 24.84 -10.86
CA GLN A 211 5.57 23.96 -11.87
C GLN A 211 5.94 24.74 -13.15
N LYS A 212 5.19 25.79 -13.52
CA LYS A 212 5.57 26.69 -14.62
C LYS A 212 6.77 27.58 -14.28
N ALA A 213 6.91 28.03 -13.02
CA ALA A 213 8.06 28.83 -12.60
C ALA A 213 9.39 28.04 -12.61
N ALA A 214 9.35 26.74 -12.30
CA ALA A 214 10.51 25.87 -12.32
C ALA A 214 11.02 25.53 -13.73
N TYR A 215 10.16 25.58 -14.75
CA TYR A 215 10.55 25.31 -16.16
C TYR A 215 10.98 26.56 -16.93
N ALA A 216 10.72 27.76 -16.42
CA ALA A 216 10.97 29.02 -17.14
C ALA A 216 12.31 29.70 -16.83
N ASN A 217 13.18 29.12 -15.98
CA ASN A 217 14.40 29.79 -15.52
C ASN A 217 15.68 28.97 -15.84
N PRO A 218 16.41 29.26 -16.92
CA PRO A 218 17.62 28.53 -17.32
C PRO A 218 18.83 28.75 -16.39
N ARG A 219 18.77 29.63 -15.39
CA ARG A 219 19.92 30.05 -14.56
C ARG A 219 20.19 29.21 -13.31
N LEU A 220 19.46 28.12 -13.08
CA LEU A 220 19.69 27.21 -11.93
C LEU A 220 20.41 25.89 -12.29
N ARG A 221 20.97 25.78 -13.51
CA ARG A 221 21.71 24.58 -13.96
C ARG A 221 23.21 24.59 -13.71
N LEU A 222 23.79 25.64 -13.13
CA LEU A 222 25.23 25.74 -12.87
C LEU A 222 25.46 26.16 -11.43
N GLY A 223 25.73 25.20 -10.55
CA GLY A 223 26.02 25.46 -9.14
C GLY A 223 25.84 24.27 -8.21
N ALA A 224 26.32 23.08 -8.60
CA ALA A 224 26.49 21.94 -7.69
C ALA A 224 27.47 20.91 -8.28
N GLU A 225 28.62 21.37 -8.77
CA GLU A 225 29.83 20.54 -8.85
C GLU A 225 30.96 21.38 -8.26
N ASN A 226 31.31 21.04 -7.01
CA ASN A 226 32.60 21.20 -6.34
C ASN A 226 32.53 20.42 -5.02
#